data_AF-A0A8J9VQ63-F1
#
_entry.id   AF-A0A8J9VQ63-F1
#
_cell.length_a   1.000
_cell.length_b   1.000
_cell.length_c   1.000
_cell.angle_alpha   90.00
_cell.angle_beta   90.00
_cell.angle_gamma   90.00
#
_symmetry.space_group_name_H-M   'P 1'
#
loop_
_entity.id
_entity.type
_entity.pdbx_description
1 polymer ?
#
loop_
_entity_poly.entity_id
_entity_poly.type
_entity_poly.pdbx_seq_one_letter_code
_entity_poly.pdbx_strand_id
1 'polypeptide(L)'
;MMMMAVPPDDFWGIRFRYLNYLVPLVAALGVWTVGNIGRERGGLRWAALAAYAAYPLRYYVYDESIWFTLMVLASALAFDSFSKEWRRTPPKRRHVFRRVAVLATCAALYAALWCSYLYFHGTLTDSDGDEVPVYEALHHFFTSPWWLDVKQCVVDTWQFAQHHGWYEVWKQVVDLSDPRGELNAYKVLGLSPEASQAELTSRWRQLSREHHPDKARPAQRRAAQDRFMEIQRAYEILSSSKHRRARRNKRDNTPTPTHAPTPTHTR
;
A
#
# COMPACT_ATOMS: atom_id res chain seq x y z
N MET A 1 17.84 -17.65 -0.43
CA MET A 1 16.53 -16.95 -0.59
C MET A 1 15.49 -17.73 -1.41
N MET A 2 15.72 -18.09 -2.69
CA MET A 2 14.70 -18.87 -3.44
C MET A 2 14.37 -20.24 -2.83
N MET A 3 15.36 -20.92 -2.24
CA MET A 3 15.11 -22.21 -1.55
C MET A 3 14.38 -22.04 -0.21
N MET A 4 14.53 -20.88 0.45
CA MET A 4 13.79 -20.56 1.69
C MET A 4 12.32 -20.22 1.40
N ALA A 5 11.98 -19.85 0.17
CA ALA A 5 10.59 -19.63 -0.21
C ALA A 5 9.81 -20.94 -0.45
N VAL A 6 10.50 -22.09 -0.47
CA VAL A 6 9.89 -23.42 -0.65
C VAL A 6 9.61 -24.02 0.74
N PRO A 7 8.37 -24.43 1.05
CA PRO A 7 8.05 -25.00 2.35
C PRO A 7 8.83 -26.31 2.60
N PRO A 8 9.38 -26.51 3.82
CA PRO A 8 10.27 -27.63 4.11
C PRO A 8 9.56 -29.00 4.21
N ASP A 9 8.26 -29.04 4.57
CA ASP A 9 7.49 -30.27 4.78
C ASP A 9 6.10 -30.25 4.07
N ASP A 10 5.45 -31.41 4.00
CA ASP A 10 4.20 -31.69 3.28
C ASP A 10 3.08 -30.68 3.55
N PHE A 11 3.03 -29.61 2.75
CA PHE A 11 1.92 -28.67 2.76
C PHE A 11 0.78 -29.28 1.93
N TRP A 12 -0.33 -29.65 2.59
CA TRP A 12 -1.50 -30.31 1.95
C TRP A 12 -1.19 -31.66 1.27
N GLY A 13 -0.18 -32.41 1.75
CA GLY A 13 0.16 -33.74 1.22
C GLY A 13 0.93 -33.72 -0.11
N ILE A 14 1.42 -32.55 -0.54
CA ILE A 14 2.25 -32.40 -1.75
C ILE A 14 3.69 -32.08 -1.33
N ARG A 15 4.65 -32.89 -1.79
CA ARG A 15 6.09 -32.66 -1.57
C ARG A 15 6.60 -31.54 -2.49
N PHE A 16 6.78 -30.32 -1.99
CA PHE A 16 7.28 -29.19 -2.77
C PHE A 16 8.78 -29.23 -3.09
N ARG A 17 9.51 -30.25 -2.61
CA ARG A 17 10.96 -30.39 -2.83
C ARG A 17 11.37 -30.46 -4.30
N TYR A 18 10.47 -30.88 -5.20
CA TYR A 18 10.73 -30.91 -6.65
C TYR A 18 10.93 -29.52 -7.26
N LEU A 19 10.41 -28.46 -6.63
CA LEU A 19 10.56 -27.09 -7.11
C LEU A 19 12.03 -26.64 -7.14
N ASN A 20 12.88 -27.27 -6.31
CA ASN A 20 14.32 -27.01 -6.31
C ASN A 20 15.00 -27.37 -7.64
N TYR A 21 14.46 -28.29 -8.42
CA TYR A 21 14.98 -28.61 -9.76
C TYR A 21 14.76 -27.49 -10.78
N LEU A 22 13.95 -26.47 -10.47
CA LEU A 22 13.78 -25.28 -11.30
C LEU A 22 14.88 -24.24 -11.07
N VAL A 23 15.66 -24.34 -9.99
CA VAL A 23 16.71 -23.35 -9.66
C VAL A 23 17.76 -23.21 -10.77
N PRO A 24 18.32 -24.30 -11.34
CA PRO A 24 19.26 -24.19 -12.46
C PRO A 24 18.63 -23.56 -13.71
N LEU A 25 17.36 -23.86 -13.97
CA LEU A 25 16.63 -23.30 -15.10
C LEU A 25 16.44 -21.78 -14.97
N VAL A 26 16.09 -21.30 -13.77
CA VAL A 26 15.94 -19.86 -13.50
C VAL A 26 17.27 -19.14 -13.65
N ALA A 27 18.36 -19.71 -13.12
CA ALA A 27 19.70 -19.16 -13.29
C ALA A 27 20.10 -19.08 -14.77
N ALA A 28 19.88 -20.15 -15.54
CA ALA A 28 20.14 -20.17 -16.97
C ALA A 28 19.29 -19.17 -17.75
N LEU A 29 18.02 -18.98 -17.37
CA LEU A 29 17.15 -17.95 -17.94
C LEU A 29 17.69 -16.55 -17.66
N GLY A 30 18.22 -16.28 -16.45
CA GLY A 30 18.88 -15.03 -16.11
C GLY A 30 20.12 -14.75 -16.97
N VAL A 31 20.99 -15.76 -17.14
CA VAL A 31 22.15 -15.66 -18.02
C VAL A 31 21.71 -15.42 -19.48
N TRP A 32 20.69 -16.13 -19.94
CA TRP A 32 20.16 -16.00 -21.30
C TRP A 32 19.48 -14.65 -21.56
N THR A 33 18.78 -14.06 -20.59
CA THR A 33 18.18 -12.73 -20.76
C THR A 33 19.27 -11.68 -20.88
N VAL A 34 20.27 -11.69 -19.98
CA VAL A 34 21.38 -10.74 -20.00
C VAL A 34 22.24 -10.91 -21.25
N GLY A 35 22.60 -12.14 -21.61
CA GLY A 35 23.40 -12.46 -22.79
C GLY A 35 22.72 -12.14 -24.13
N ASN A 36 21.40 -11.89 -24.13
CA ASN A 36 20.65 -11.46 -25.31
C ASN A 36 20.36 -9.95 -25.35
N ILE A 37 20.88 -9.18 -24.40
CA ILE A 37 20.84 -7.72 -24.47
C ILE A 37 21.94 -7.26 -25.43
N GLY A 38 21.58 -6.47 -26.44
CA GLY A 38 22.53 -5.86 -27.37
C GLY A 38 22.58 -6.50 -28.75
N ARG A 39 23.78 -6.47 -29.37
CA ARG A 39 24.02 -6.84 -30.77
C ARG A 39 24.23 -8.35 -30.98
N GLU A 40 24.41 -9.09 -29.90
CA GLU A 40 24.61 -10.55 -29.90
C GLU A 40 23.30 -11.27 -29.55
N ARG A 41 23.17 -12.52 -30.00
CA ARG A 41 22.07 -13.40 -29.66
C ARG A 41 22.59 -14.80 -29.44
N GLY A 42 22.07 -15.49 -28.43
CA GLY A 42 22.32 -16.90 -28.20
C GLY A 42 21.10 -17.70 -27.76
N GLY A 43 21.20 -19.01 -27.94
CA GLY A 43 20.21 -20.00 -27.47
C GLY A 43 20.30 -20.26 -25.97
N LEU A 44 19.18 -20.67 -25.37
CA LEU A 44 19.11 -21.03 -23.94
C LEU A 44 19.77 -22.39 -23.65
N ARG A 45 19.91 -23.25 -24.65
CA ARG A 45 20.31 -24.66 -24.50
C ARG A 45 21.64 -24.83 -23.76
N TRP A 46 22.68 -24.13 -24.19
CA TRP A 46 24.02 -24.25 -23.59
C TRP A 46 24.08 -23.70 -22.16
N ALA A 47 23.41 -22.58 -21.91
CA ALA A 47 23.26 -22.03 -20.55
C ALA A 47 22.54 -23.02 -19.62
N ALA A 48 21.42 -23.58 -20.08
CA ALA A 48 20.63 -24.54 -19.30
C ALA A 48 21.43 -25.83 -19.03
N LEU A 49 22.07 -26.41 -20.05
CA LEU A 49 22.87 -27.63 -19.88
C LEU A 49 24.02 -27.42 -18.89
N ALA A 50 24.73 -26.29 -18.99
CA ALA A 50 25.81 -25.98 -18.07
C ALA A 50 25.32 -25.73 -16.64
N ALA A 51 24.19 -25.04 -16.45
CA ALA A 51 23.59 -24.85 -15.14
C ALA A 51 23.17 -26.18 -14.49
N TYR A 52 22.52 -27.07 -15.25
CA TYR A 52 22.14 -28.40 -14.76
C TYR A 52 23.34 -29.32 -14.52
N ALA A 53 24.40 -29.23 -15.33
CA ALA A 53 25.64 -29.98 -15.13
C ALA A 53 26.40 -29.54 -13.87
N ALA A 54 26.33 -28.25 -13.53
CA ALA A 54 26.93 -27.70 -12.31
C ALA A 54 26.05 -27.87 -11.05
N TYR A 55 24.77 -28.22 -11.20
CA TYR A 55 23.83 -28.38 -10.07
C TYR A 55 24.26 -29.41 -9.01
N PRO A 56 24.86 -30.58 -9.34
CA PRO A 56 25.35 -31.54 -8.36
C PRO A 56 26.43 -30.98 -7.41
N LEU A 57 27.09 -29.86 -7.76
CA LEU A 57 28.08 -29.21 -6.89
C LEU A 57 27.50 -28.79 -5.54
N ARG A 58 26.18 -28.58 -5.46
CA ARG A 58 25.44 -28.31 -4.23
C ARG A 58 25.68 -29.36 -3.14
N TYR A 59 25.91 -30.63 -3.50
CA TYR A 59 26.16 -31.69 -2.52
C TYR A 59 27.57 -31.67 -1.93
N TYR A 60 28.51 -31.02 -2.61
CA TYR A 60 29.92 -30.99 -2.23
C TYR A 60 30.33 -29.66 -1.56
N VAL A 61 29.67 -28.55 -1.91
CA VAL A 61 29.95 -27.23 -1.36
C VAL A 61 28.84 -26.84 -0.38
N TYR A 62 29.20 -26.73 0.90
CA TYR A 62 28.26 -26.47 2.00
C TYR A 62 27.67 -25.05 1.98
N ASP A 63 28.40 -24.06 1.45
CA ASP A 63 27.93 -22.68 1.38
C ASP A 63 27.01 -22.47 0.17
N GLU A 64 25.77 -22.03 0.45
CA GLU A 64 24.74 -21.79 -0.56
C GLU A 64 25.16 -20.77 -1.64
N SER A 65 25.91 -19.76 -1.23
CA SER A 65 26.31 -18.66 -2.12
C SER A 65 27.36 -19.13 -3.13
N ILE A 66 28.28 -19.99 -2.68
CA ILE A 66 29.43 -20.41 -3.47
C ILE A 66 29.01 -21.36 -4.59
N TRP A 67 28.22 -22.40 -4.30
CA TRP A 67 27.78 -23.32 -5.36
C TRP A 67 26.88 -22.61 -6.38
N PHE A 68 26.03 -21.68 -5.93
CA PHE A 68 25.15 -20.93 -6.80
C PHE A 68 25.93 -20.00 -7.75
N THR A 69 26.92 -19.28 -7.24
CA THR A 69 27.77 -18.42 -8.07
C THR A 69 28.60 -19.23 -9.06
N LEU A 70 29.15 -20.39 -8.66
CA LEU A 70 29.87 -21.29 -9.57
C LEU A 70 28.96 -21.84 -10.67
N MET A 71 27.71 -22.19 -10.36
CA MET A 71 26.72 -22.63 -11.34
C MET A 71 26.38 -21.51 -12.34
N VAL A 72 26.13 -20.30 -11.86
CA VAL A 72 25.85 -19.13 -12.71
C VAL A 72 27.05 -18.82 -13.61
N LEU A 73 28.27 -18.88 -13.07
CA LEU A 73 29.49 -18.64 -13.80
C LEU A 73 29.72 -19.70 -14.89
N ALA A 74 29.55 -20.99 -14.57
CA ALA A 74 29.62 -22.07 -15.55
C ALA A 74 28.59 -21.89 -16.69
N SER A 75 27.35 -21.52 -16.34
CA SER A 75 26.31 -21.21 -17.31
C SER A 75 26.66 -20.00 -18.18
N ALA A 76 27.25 -18.95 -17.62
CA ALA A 76 27.66 -17.75 -18.33
C ALA A 76 28.80 -18.04 -19.31
N LEU A 77 29.83 -18.77 -18.86
CA LEU A 77 30.96 -19.17 -19.71
C LEU A 77 30.51 -20.05 -20.86
N ALA A 78 29.64 -21.03 -20.62
CA ALA A 78 29.10 -21.89 -21.67
C ALA A 78 28.23 -21.13 -22.68
N PHE A 79 27.49 -20.12 -22.23
CA PHE A 79 26.73 -19.26 -23.13
C PHE A 79 27.65 -18.39 -23.99
N ASP A 80 28.70 -17.81 -23.39
CA ASP A 80 29.67 -16.96 -24.06
C ASP A 80 30.46 -17.72 -25.14
N SER A 81 30.90 -18.94 -24.83
CA SER A 81 31.74 -19.73 -25.72
C SER A 81 30.98 -20.46 -26.83
N PHE A 82 29.77 -20.98 -26.56
CA PHE A 82 29.07 -21.87 -27.50
C PHE A 82 27.76 -21.32 -28.06
N SER A 83 27.20 -20.26 -27.47
CA SER A 83 25.87 -19.78 -27.82
C SER A 83 25.86 -18.47 -28.58
N LYS A 84 26.93 -17.68 -28.51
CA LYS A 84 26.96 -16.32 -29.06
C LYS A 84 27.06 -16.32 -30.58
N GLU A 85 26.07 -15.69 -31.21
CA GLU A 85 26.07 -15.36 -32.62
C GLU A 85 25.75 -13.88 -32.83
N TRP A 86 26.39 -13.27 -33.83
CA TRP A 86 26.10 -11.88 -34.18
C TRP A 86 24.72 -11.73 -34.81
N ARG A 87 23.94 -10.73 -34.39
CA ARG A 87 22.62 -10.45 -34.99
C ARG A 87 22.79 -9.91 -36.40
N ARG A 88 22.49 -10.76 -37.39
CA ARG A 88 22.46 -10.37 -38.80
C ARG A 88 21.22 -9.55 -39.19
N THR A 89 20.17 -9.54 -38.36
CA THR A 89 18.90 -8.84 -38.65
C THR A 89 18.46 -7.94 -37.50
N PRO A 90 17.89 -6.75 -37.79
CA PRO A 90 17.37 -5.85 -36.77
C PRO A 90 16.15 -6.49 -36.05
N PRO A 91 16.03 -6.34 -34.72
CA PRO A 91 14.92 -6.92 -33.97
C PRO A 91 13.59 -6.29 -34.38
N LYS A 92 12.57 -7.13 -34.66
CA LYS A 92 11.20 -6.65 -34.93
C LYS A 92 10.64 -5.95 -33.68
N ARG A 93 10.01 -4.77 -33.87
CA ARG A 93 9.31 -4.06 -32.79
C ARG A 93 8.14 -4.93 -32.30
N ARG A 94 8.19 -5.34 -31.03
CA ARG A 94 7.07 -6.05 -30.37
C ARG A 94 6.05 -5.03 -29.87
N HIS A 95 4.76 -5.36 -29.93
CA HIS A 95 3.70 -4.52 -29.37
C HIS A 95 3.93 -4.23 -27.90
N VAL A 96 3.73 -2.97 -27.51
CA VAL A 96 3.89 -2.48 -26.13
C VAL A 96 3.04 -3.30 -25.16
N PHE A 97 1.80 -3.64 -25.56
CA PHE A 97 0.90 -4.49 -24.77
C PHE A 97 1.53 -5.83 -24.37
N ARG A 98 2.20 -6.52 -25.30
CA ARG A 98 2.88 -7.80 -25.00
C ARG A 98 4.03 -7.62 -24.01
N ARG A 99 4.72 -6.47 -24.03
CA ARG A 99 5.79 -6.18 -23.07
C ARG A 99 5.21 -5.92 -21.68
N VAL A 100 4.16 -5.10 -21.61
CA VAL A 100 3.47 -4.78 -20.34
C VAL A 100 2.87 -6.05 -19.73
N ALA A 101 2.23 -6.90 -20.53
CA ALA A 101 1.68 -8.17 -20.06
C ALA A 101 2.76 -9.10 -19.49
N VAL A 102 3.89 -9.27 -20.19
CA VAL A 102 5.01 -10.09 -19.69
C VAL A 102 5.60 -9.52 -18.40
N LEU A 103 5.78 -8.21 -18.31
CA LEU A 103 6.28 -7.56 -17.09
C LEU A 103 5.29 -7.71 -15.93
N ALA A 104 3.99 -7.57 -16.19
CA ALA A 104 2.95 -7.77 -15.18
C ALA A 104 2.92 -9.21 -14.67
N THR A 105 3.04 -10.21 -15.56
CA THR A 105 3.13 -11.62 -15.14
C THR A 105 4.39 -11.88 -14.33
N CYS A 106 5.55 -11.37 -14.74
CA CYS A 106 6.79 -11.51 -13.95
C CYS A 106 6.69 -10.83 -12.58
N ALA A 107 6.11 -9.63 -12.52
CA ALA A 107 5.87 -8.92 -11.27
C ALA A 107 4.91 -9.69 -10.35
N ALA A 108 3.84 -10.27 -10.89
CA ALA A 108 2.91 -11.11 -10.15
C ALA A 108 3.58 -12.37 -9.58
N LEU A 109 4.41 -13.06 -10.38
CA LEU A 109 5.17 -14.23 -9.92
C LEU A 109 6.17 -13.86 -8.82
N TYR A 110 6.85 -12.72 -8.96
CA TYR A 110 7.77 -12.21 -7.94
C TYR A 110 7.02 -11.85 -6.64
N ALA A 111 5.90 -11.14 -6.75
CA ALA A 111 5.05 -10.82 -5.61
C ALA A 111 4.53 -12.09 -4.92
N ALA A 112 4.10 -13.10 -5.68
CA ALA A 112 3.67 -14.38 -5.13
C ALA A 112 4.80 -15.10 -4.36
N LEU A 113 6.04 -15.04 -4.86
CA LEU A 113 7.20 -15.59 -4.16
C LEU A 113 7.45 -14.87 -2.82
N TRP A 114 7.34 -13.54 -2.80
CA TRP A 114 7.45 -12.74 -1.57
C TRP A 114 6.30 -13.00 -0.60
N CYS A 115 5.07 -13.09 -1.09
CA CYS A 115 3.91 -13.43 -0.26
C CYS A 115 4.08 -14.83 0.35
N SER A 116 4.56 -15.81 -0.41
CA SER A 116 4.87 -17.16 0.11
C SER A 116 5.96 -17.11 1.18
N TYR A 117 7.06 -16.37 0.93
CA TYR A 117 8.12 -16.20 1.91
C TYR A 117 7.61 -15.57 3.22
N LEU A 118 6.88 -14.46 3.12
CA LEU A 118 6.30 -13.78 4.30
C LEU A 118 5.27 -14.64 5.02
N TYR A 119 4.50 -15.45 4.28
CA TYR A 119 3.51 -16.35 4.86
C TYR A 119 4.14 -17.46 5.70
N PHE A 120 5.27 -18.03 5.23
CA PHE A 120 5.94 -19.14 5.93
C PHE A 120 7.01 -18.70 6.94
N HIS A 121 7.63 -17.53 6.77
CA HIS A 121 8.75 -17.06 7.61
C HIS A 121 8.44 -15.78 8.38
N GLY A 122 7.31 -15.14 8.11
CA GLY A 122 6.89 -13.98 8.89
C GLY A 122 6.41 -14.42 10.26
N THR A 123 7.03 -13.90 11.30
CA THR A 123 6.53 -13.94 12.68
C THR A 123 6.13 -12.52 13.09
N LEU A 124 4.99 -12.40 13.75
CA LEU A 124 4.53 -11.15 14.36
C LEU A 124 4.69 -11.31 15.87
N THR A 125 5.42 -10.40 16.50
CA THR A 125 5.50 -10.32 17.95
C THR A 125 4.24 -9.66 18.47
N ASP A 126 3.47 -10.36 19.29
CA ASP A 126 2.32 -9.77 19.99
C ASP A 126 2.80 -8.80 21.09
N SER A 127 1.92 -7.95 21.61
CA SER A 127 2.22 -7.03 22.72
C SER A 127 2.69 -7.73 24.00
N ASP A 128 2.39 -9.03 24.12
CA ASP A 128 2.79 -9.89 25.23
C ASP A 128 4.15 -10.60 24.99
N GLY A 129 4.78 -10.39 23.83
CA GLY A 129 6.10 -10.92 23.49
C GLY A 129 6.08 -12.31 22.84
N ASP A 130 4.91 -12.89 22.60
CA ASP A 130 4.76 -14.17 21.90
C ASP A 130 4.92 -14.00 20.38
N GLU A 131 5.69 -14.89 19.75
CA GLU A 131 5.91 -14.91 18.29
C GLU A 131 4.85 -15.80 17.62
N VAL A 132 3.87 -15.18 16.93
CA VAL A 132 2.84 -15.90 16.19
C VAL A 132 3.18 -15.90 14.70
N PRO A 133 3.13 -17.06 14.00
CA PRO A 133 3.29 -17.10 12.56
C PRO A 133 2.24 -16.25 11.83
N VAL A 134 2.66 -15.53 10.79
CA VAL A 134 1.78 -14.65 10.00
C VAL A 134 0.57 -15.40 9.42
N TYR A 135 0.74 -16.66 9.01
CA TYR A 135 -0.37 -17.44 8.46
C TYR A 135 -1.48 -17.69 9.49
N GLU A 136 -1.12 -17.93 10.74
CA GLU A 136 -2.04 -18.20 11.85
C GLU A 136 -2.74 -16.90 12.27
N ALA A 137 -1.98 -15.81 12.39
CA ALA A 137 -2.52 -14.48 12.65
C ALA A 137 -3.53 -14.03 11.58
N LEU A 138 -3.20 -14.23 10.28
CA LEU A 138 -4.10 -13.90 9.18
C LEU A 138 -5.37 -14.76 9.21
N HIS A 139 -5.23 -16.06 9.48
CA HIS A 139 -6.38 -16.94 9.59
C HIS A 139 -7.30 -16.48 10.73
N HIS A 140 -6.74 -16.25 11.93
CA HIS A 140 -7.50 -15.78 13.08
C HIS A 140 -8.16 -14.42 12.82
N PHE A 141 -7.46 -13.50 12.15
CA PHE A 141 -8.01 -12.22 11.72
C PHE A 141 -9.24 -12.40 10.82
N PHE A 142 -9.15 -13.22 9.77
CA PHE A 142 -10.28 -13.46 8.86
C PHE A 142 -11.41 -14.30 9.46
N THR A 143 -11.16 -15.07 10.51
CA THR A 143 -12.20 -15.78 11.26
C THR A 143 -12.74 -14.99 12.46
N SER A 144 -12.13 -13.86 12.80
CA SER A 144 -12.52 -13.07 13.96
C SER A 144 -13.95 -12.51 13.79
N PRO A 145 -14.70 -12.35 14.89
CA PRO A 145 -16.02 -11.70 14.86
C PRO A 145 -15.97 -10.34 14.17
N TRP A 146 -14.89 -9.59 14.38
CA TRP A 146 -14.68 -8.28 13.76
C TRP A 146 -14.65 -8.35 12.23
N TRP A 147 -14.00 -9.34 11.61
CA TRP A 147 -13.97 -9.44 10.15
C TRP A 147 -15.34 -9.79 9.57
N LEU A 148 -16.10 -10.62 10.28
CA LEU A 148 -17.49 -10.92 9.92
C LEU A 148 -18.35 -9.66 9.98
N ASP A 149 -18.17 -8.83 11.02
CA ASP A 149 -18.87 -7.55 11.15
C ASP A 149 -18.48 -6.58 10.03
N VAL A 150 -17.20 -6.49 9.68
CA VAL A 150 -16.74 -5.65 8.54
C VAL A 150 -17.38 -6.12 7.24
N LYS A 151 -17.37 -7.44 6.99
CA LYS A 151 -18.01 -8.01 5.80
C LYS A 151 -19.49 -7.70 5.78
N GLN A 152 -20.17 -7.80 6.92
CA GLN A 152 -21.59 -7.48 7.03
C GLN A 152 -21.85 -6.00 6.75
N CYS A 153 -21.08 -5.08 7.36
CA CYS A 153 -21.15 -3.65 7.08
C CYS A 153 -20.95 -3.32 5.61
N VAL A 154 -20.02 -3.99 4.92
CA VAL A 154 -19.79 -3.78 3.48
C VAL A 154 -21.01 -4.25 2.66
N VAL A 155 -21.59 -5.39 3.01
CA VAL A 155 -22.80 -5.92 2.36
C VAL A 155 -24.00 -5.00 2.60
N ASP A 156 -24.21 -4.57 3.84
CA ASP A 156 -25.29 -3.66 4.22
C ASP A 156 -25.13 -2.30 3.51
N THR A 157 -23.90 -1.78 3.44
CA THR A 157 -23.59 -0.56 2.67
C THR A 157 -23.87 -0.74 1.19
N TRP A 158 -23.52 -1.91 0.63
CA TRP A 158 -23.79 -2.23 -0.77
C TRP A 158 -25.29 -2.29 -1.06
N GLN A 159 -26.06 -2.97 -0.21
CA GLN A 159 -27.52 -3.04 -0.33
C GLN A 159 -28.16 -1.66 -0.17
N PHE A 160 -27.71 -0.88 0.81
CA PHE A 160 -28.14 0.49 1.01
C PHE A 160 -27.86 1.37 -0.23
N ALA A 161 -26.68 1.23 -0.84
CA ALA A 161 -26.30 1.93 -2.07
C ALA A 161 -27.17 1.55 -3.28
N GLN A 162 -27.59 0.28 -3.38
CA GLN A 162 -28.51 -0.16 -4.44
C GLN A 162 -29.91 0.47 -4.29
N HIS A 163 -30.38 0.68 -3.05
CA HIS A 163 -31.70 1.24 -2.78
C HIS A 163 -31.78 2.77 -2.81
N HIS A 164 -30.77 3.47 -2.27
CA HIS A 164 -30.79 4.95 -2.13
C HIS A 164 -29.89 5.67 -3.15
N GLY A 165 -29.14 4.91 -3.94
CA GLY A 165 -28.16 5.43 -4.89
C GLY A 165 -26.83 5.78 -4.22
N TRP A 166 -25.74 5.55 -4.96
CA TRP A 166 -24.37 5.78 -4.50
C TRP A 166 -24.06 7.21 -4.05
N TYR A 167 -24.82 8.20 -4.51
CA TYR A 167 -24.64 9.59 -4.11
C TYR A 167 -24.99 9.84 -2.65
N GLU A 168 -26.08 9.26 -2.15
CA GLU A 168 -26.47 9.43 -0.74
C GLU A 168 -25.50 8.71 0.20
N VAL A 169 -25.01 7.53 -0.19
CA VAL A 169 -23.97 6.81 0.55
C VAL A 169 -22.70 7.64 0.65
N TRP A 170 -22.24 8.19 -0.48
CA TRP A 170 -21.07 9.07 -0.49
C TRP A 170 -21.26 10.31 0.38
N LYS A 171 -22.46 10.91 0.34
CA LYS A 171 -22.80 12.06 1.20
C LYS A 171 -22.74 11.68 2.69
N GLN A 172 -23.32 10.56 3.09
CA GLN A 172 -23.24 10.06 4.47
C GLN A 172 -21.79 9.78 4.90
N VAL A 173 -20.99 9.15 4.04
CA VAL A 173 -19.57 8.88 4.31
C VAL A 173 -18.82 10.20 4.49
N VAL A 174 -19.03 11.20 3.64
CA VAL A 174 -18.41 12.52 3.76
C VAL A 174 -18.87 13.24 5.03
N ASP A 175 -20.15 13.17 5.37
CA ASP A 175 -20.71 13.80 6.57
C ASP A 175 -20.19 13.14 7.86
N LEU A 176 -20.09 11.80 7.90
CA LEU A 176 -19.48 11.04 9.00
C LEU A 176 -17.96 11.27 9.09
N SER A 177 -17.31 11.54 7.96
CA SER A 177 -15.87 11.82 7.88
C SER A 177 -15.50 13.26 8.28
N ASP A 178 -16.49 14.13 8.55
CA ASP A 178 -16.28 15.47 9.11
C ASP A 178 -16.67 15.51 10.60
N PRO A 179 -15.87 14.94 11.51
CA PRO A 179 -16.18 14.91 12.95
C PRO A 179 -16.21 16.30 13.60
N ARG A 180 -15.83 17.36 12.87
CA ARG A 180 -15.83 18.74 13.37
C ARG A 180 -16.89 19.61 12.71
N GLY A 181 -17.54 19.13 11.64
CA GLY A 181 -18.49 19.90 10.84
C GLY A 181 -17.89 21.12 10.15
N GLU A 182 -16.57 21.18 9.96
CA GLU A 182 -15.89 22.35 9.39
C GLU A 182 -16.28 22.53 7.91
N LEU A 183 -16.32 21.45 7.12
CA LEU A 183 -16.68 21.48 5.70
C LEU A 183 -18.16 21.85 5.52
N ASN A 184 -19.03 21.35 6.40
CA ASN A 184 -20.44 21.72 6.37
C ASN A 184 -20.64 23.20 6.75
N ALA A 185 -19.92 23.69 7.77
CA ALA A 185 -19.97 25.11 8.16
C ALA A 185 -19.50 26.07 7.05
N TYR A 186 -18.47 25.72 6.29
CA TYR A 186 -18.05 26.48 5.12
C TYR A 186 -19.13 26.51 4.03
N LYS A 187 -19.81 25.37 3.78
CA LYS A 187 -20.94 25.29 2.83
C LYS A 187 -22.13 26.15 3.26
N VAL A 188 -22.52 26.11 4.54
CA VAL A 188 -23.63 26.92 5.09
C VAL A 188 -23.37 28.42 4.91
N LEU A 189 -22.11 28.86 5.09
CA LEU A 189 -21.73 30.27 4.91
C LEU A 189 -21.41 30.62 3.45
N GLY A 190 -21.42 29.65 2.53
CA GLY A 190 -21.10 29.84 1.11
C GLY A 190 -19.64 30.23 0.85
N LEU A 191 -18.72 29.73 1.68
CA LEU A 191 -17.30 30.06 1.64
C LEU A 191 -16.46 28.86 1.19
N SER A 192 -15.33 29.14 0.52
CA SER A 192 -14.31 28.13 0.25
C SER A 192 -13.63 27.72 1.56
N PRO A 193 -13.16 26.45 1.70
CA PRO A 193 -12.30 26.04 2.82
C PRO A 193 -11.03 26.88 2.98
N GLU A 194 -10.61 27.58 1.92
CA GLU A 194 -9.45 28.48 1.88
C GLU A 194 -9.77 29.92 2.29
N ALA A 195 -11.05 30.23 2.58
CA ALA A 195 -11.49 31.59 2.88
C ALA A 195 -10.79 32.18 4.11
N SER A 196 -10.43 33.47 4.02
CA SER A 196 -9.76 34.17 5.10
C SER A 196 -10.71 34.48 6.28
N GLN A 197 -10.18 34.75 7.47
CA GLN A 197 -11.04 35.09 8.62
C GLN A 197 -11.79 36.42 8.43
N ALA A 198 -11.22 37.35 7.64
CA ALA A 198 -11.90 38.58 7.27
C ALA A 198 -13.13 38.28 6.41
N GLU A 199 -13.01 37.36 5.45
CA GLU A 199 -14.12 36.88 4.61
C GLU A 199 -15.17 36.13 5.42
N LEU A 200 -14.74 35.26 6.35
CA LEU A 200 -15.63 34.56 7.27
C LEU A 200 -16.50 35.53 8.07
N THR A 201 -15.88 36.54 8.68
CA THR A 201 -16.58 37.52 9.52
C THR A 201 -17.48 38.43 8.68
N SER A 202 -17.03 38.82 7.49
CA SER A 202 -17.81 39.62 6.55
C SER A 202 -19.07 38.90 6.09
N ARG A 203 -18.94 37.64 5.62
CA ARG A 203 -20.07 36.82 5.17
C ARG A 203 -21.03 36.50 6.30
N TRP A 204 -20.53 36.15 7.48
CA TRP A 204 -21.38 35.93 8.65
C TRP A 204 -22.22 37.17 9.00
N ARG A 205 -21.62 38.38 9.01
CA ARG A 205 -22.35 39.63 9.26
C ARG A 205 -23.39 39.93 8.19
N GLN A 206 -23.08 39.66 6.92
CA GLN A 206 -24.02 39.83 5.82
C GLN A 206 -25.23 38.89 5.98
N LEU A 207 -24.99 37.59 6.08
CA LEU A 207 -26.03 36.57 6.20
C LEU A 207 -26.88 36.73 7.47
N SER A 208 -26.26 37.13 8.59
CA SER A 208 -26.97 37.42 9.85
C SER A 208 -27.92 38.61 9.74
N ARG A 209 -27.58 39.63 8.94
CA ARG A 209 -28.43 40.81 8.70
C ARG A 209 -29.59 40.50 7.75
N GLU A 210 -29.38 39.57 6.82
CA GLU A 210 -30.37 39.12 5.85
C GLU A 210 -31.40 38.17 6.48
N HIS A 211 -30.96 37.27 7.37
CA HIS A 211 -31.81 36.28 8.05
C HIS A 211 -32.23 36.69 9.47
N HIS A 212 -32.11 37.96 9.85
CA HIS A 212 -32.50 38.41 11.19
C HIS A 212 -34.01 38.25 11.44
N PRO A 213 -34.45 37.65 12.57
CA PRO A 213 -35.87 37.37 12.84
C PRO A 213 -36.75 38.63 12.86
N ASP A 214 -36.20 39.79 13.26
CA ASP A 214 -36.95 41.06 13.26
C ASP A 214 -37.26 41.62 11.86
N LYS A 215 -36.49 41.23 10.84
CA LYS A 215 -36.73 41.68 9.45
C LYS A 215 -37.64 40.73 8.67
N ALA A 216 -37.94 39.56 9.23
CA ALA A 216 -38.74 38.55 8.58
C ALA A 216 -40.24 38.81 8.75
N ARG A 217 -41.01 38.58 7.69
CA ARG A 217 -42.47 38.60 7.74
C ARG A 217 -42.97 37.56 8.76
N PRO A 218 -44.10 37.77 9.45
CA PRO A 218 -44.60 36.86 10.48
C PRO A 218 -44.72 35.39 10.02
N ALA A 219 -45.08 35.15 8.76
CA ALA A 219 -45.15 33.81 8.17
C ALA A 219 -43.78 33.13 7.95
N GLN A 220 -42.69 33.90 7.86
CA GLN A 220 -41.33 33.43 7.57
C GLN A 220 -40.40 33.49 8.79
N ARG A 221 -40.89 33.99 9.92
CA ARG A 221 -40.09 34.23 11.13
C ARG A 221 -39.42 32.96 11.65
N ARG A 222 -40.11 31.81 11.59
CA ARG A 222 -39.55 30.49 11.97
C ARG A 222 -38.40 30.08 11.05
N ALA A 223 -38.61 30.09 9.73
CA ALA A 223 -37.59 29.73 8.75
C ALA A 223 -36.36 30.67 8.79
N ALA A 224 -36.57 31.97 9.05
CA ALA A 224 -35.49 32.93 9.25
C ALA A 224 -34.70 32.62 10.54
N GLN A 225 -35.39 32.28 11.62
CA GLN A 225 -34.77 31.91 12.89
C GLN A 225 -33.95 30.62 12.78
N ASP A 226 -34.45 29.60 12.09
CA ASP A 226 -33.74 28.34 11.87
C ASP A 226 -32.45 28.55 11.08
N ARG A 227 -32.51 29.32 9.97
CA ARG A 227 -31.32 29.68 9.20
C ARG A 227 -30.35 30.55 9.99
N PHE A 228 -30.84 31.50 10.77
CA PHE A 228 -30.00 32.34 11.62
C PHE A 228 -29.22 31.50 12.64
N MET A 229 -29.87 30.53 13.27
CA MET A 229 -29.22 29.59 14.19
C MET A 229 -28.18 28.71 13.48
N GLU A 230 -28.47 28.25 12.26
CA GLU A 230 -27.54 27.45 11.46
C GLU A 230 -26.28 28.25 11.07
N ILE A 231 -26.47 29.49 10.63
CA ILE A 231 -25.38 30.44 10.30
C ILE A 231 -24.51 30.73 11.55
N GLN A 232 -25.14 30.91 12.71
CA GLN A 232 -24.43 31.18 13.95
C GLN A 232 -23.60 29.96 14.40
N ARG A 233 -24.17 28.75 14.35
CA ARG A 233 -23.45 27.50 14.65
C ARG A 233 -22.26 27.29 13.69
N ALA A 234 -22.45 27.56 12.40
CA ALA A 234 -21.37 27.46 11.41
C ALA A 234 -20.20 28.40 11.74
N TYR A 235 -20.49 29.65 12.12
CA TYR A 235 -19.45 30.61 12.54
C TYR A 235 -18.74 30.20 13.83
N GLU A 236 -19.47 29.67 14.82
CA GLU A 236 -18.90 29.17 16.08
C GLU A 236 -17.93 28.00 15.85
N ILE A 237 -18.31 27.04 14.99
CA ILE A 237 -17.46 25.90 14.62
C ILE A 237 -16.17 26.39 13.97
N LEU A 238 -16.26 27.26 12.96
CA LEU A 238 -15.08 27.75 12.22
C LEU A 238 -14.20 28.69 13.03
N SER A 239 -14.78 29.51 13.90
CA SER A 239 -14.00 30.35 14.80
C SER A 239 -13.26 29.52 15.83
N SER A 240 -13.91 28.51 16.43
CA SER A 240 -13.27 27.61 17.40
C SER A 240 -12.15 26.76 16.79
N SER A 241 -12.33 26.27 15.54
CA SER A 241 -11.32 25.50 14.83
C SER A 241 -10.06 26.33 14.58
N LYS A 242 -10.20 27.60 14.21
CA LYS A 242 -9.06 28.52 14.05
C LYS A 242 -8.32 28.76 15.36
N HIS A 243 -9.02 29.02 16.45
CA HIS A 243 -8.39 29.21 17.77
C HIS A 243 -7.60 27.95 18.19
N ARG A 244 -8.14 26.76 17.89
CA ARG A 244 -7.46 25.49 18.13
C ARG A 244 -6.19 25.34 17.29
N ARG A 245 -6.24 25.66 15.99
CA ARG A 245 -5.07 25.66 15.09
C ARG A 245 -4.00 26.64 15.56
N ALA A 246 -4.38 27.85 15.96
CA ALA A 246 -3.46 28.86 16.49
C ALA A 246 -2.77 28.42 17.80
N ARG A 247 -3.53 27.79 18.72
CA ARG A 247 -2.97 27.21 19.96
C ARG A 247 -1.98 26.08 19.68
N ARG A 248 -2.29 25.21 18.71
CA ARG A 248 -1.39 24.12 18.30
C ARG A 248 -0.08 24.66 17.74
N ASN A 249 -0.13 25.60 16.78
CA ASN A 249 1.08 26.21 16.20
C ASN A 249 1.95 26.90 17.27
N LYS A 250 1.34 27.49 18.31
CA LYS A 250 2.08 28.09 19.42
C LYS A 250 2.80 27.04 20.28
N ARG A 251 2.18 25.87 20.48
CA ARG A 251 2.76 24.74 21.24
C ARG A 251 3.93 24.10 20.48
N ASP A 252 3.79 23.96 19.16
CA ASP A 252 4.84 23.38 18.31
C ASP A 252 6.06 24.31 18.17
N ASN A 253 5.87 25.63 18.30
CA ASN A 253 6.95 26.62 18.30
C ASN A 253 7.60 26.87 19.68
N THR A 254 7.17 26.18 20.73
CA THR A 254 7.88 26.21 22.02
C THR A 254 9.04 25.22 21.95
N PRO A 255 10.31 25.66 22.08
CA PRO A 255 11.44 24.72 22.06
C PRO A 255 11.23 23.67 23.15
N THR A 256 11.21 22.40 22.75
CA THR A 256 11.17 21.28 23.69
C THR A 256 12.35 21.45 24.65
N PRO A 257 12.16 21.38 25.98
CA PRO A 257 13.29 21.44 26.89
C PRO A 257 14.19 20.25 26.57
N THR A 258 15.34 20.55 25.97
CA THR A 258 16.38 19.57 25.65
C THR A 258 16.66 18.79 26.92
N HIS A 259 16.50 17.46 26.87
CA HIS A 259 16.84 16.57 27.97
C HIS A 259 18.23 16.95 28.50
N ALA A 260 18.28 17.44 29.74
CA ALA A 260 19.54 17.63 30.44
C ALA A 260 20.25 16.27 30.51
N PRO A 261 21.56 16.18 30.21
CA PRO A 261 22.29 14.91 30.26
C PRO A 261 22.22 14.36 31.69
N THR A 262 21.75 13.11 31.81
CA THR A 262 21.64 12.38 33.06
C THR A 262 23.03 12.28 33.71
N PRO A 263 23.20 12.64 35.01
CA PRO A 263 24.47 12.44 35.67
C PRO A 263 24.74 10.94 35.78
N THR A 264 25.78 10.48 35.10
CA THR A 264 26.34 9.13 35.25
C THR A 264 26.76 8.93 36.69
N HIS A 265 26.01 8.11 37.44
CA HIS A 265 26.48 7.57 38.71
C HIS A 265 27.61 6.59 38.41
N THR A 266 28.86 7.07 38.53
CA THR A 266 30.03 6.21 38.71
C THR A 266 29.95 5.58 40.09
N ARG A 267 29.98 4.24 40.15
CA ARG A 267 30.32 3.49 41.36
C ARG A 267 31.38 2.47 41.03
#